data_AF-A0A6J4IQK6-F1
#
_entry.id   AF-A0A6J4IQK6-F1
#
_cell.length_a   1.000
_cell.length_b   1.000
_cell.length_c   1.000
_cell.angle_alpha   90.00
_cell.angle_beta   90.00
_cell.angle_gamma   90.00
#
_symmetry.space_group_name_H-M   'P 1'
#
loop_
_entity.id
_entity.type
_entity.pdbx_description
1 polymer ?
#
loop_
_entity_poly.entity_id
_entity_poly.type
_entity_poly.pdbx_seq_one_letter_code
_entity_poly.pdbx_strand_id
1 'polypeptide(L)' 'MREEIQGLDGFYATPTGLVAARLLRDRLRAFWPALPGQCVLGLGYASPFLRLWRAEAARCVAVVPPHLPPWRWPRK' A
#
# COMPACT_ATOMS: atom_id res chain seq x y z
N MET A 1 14.50 6.31 -4.27
CA MET A 1 13.47 5.35 -3.81
C MET A 1 13.62 4.84 -2.39
N ARG A 2 14.79 4.33 -1.93
CA ARG A 2 14.89 3.85 -0.53
C ARG A 2 14.77 4.98 0.50
N GLU A 3 15.36 6.14 0.21
CA GLU A 3 15.29 7.33 1.08
C GLU A 3 13.89 7.97 1.09
N GLU A 4 13.14 7.92 -0.02
CA GLU A 4 11.78 8.48 -0.09
C GLU A 4 10.79 7.76 0.83
N ILE A 5 11.00 6.47 1.08
CA ILE A 5 10.12 5.67 1.95
C ILE A 5 10.46 5.88 3.43
N GLN A 6 11.71 6.27 3.75
CA GLN A 6 12.16 6.52 5.13
C GLN A 6 11.54 7.77 5.78
N GLY A 7 10.84 8.61 5.00
CA GLY A 7 10.10 9.76 5.54
C GLY A 7 8.58 9.56 5.58
N LEU A 8 8.05 8.49 4.98
CA LEU A 8 6.61 8.32 4.85
C LEU A 8 5.95 7.93 6.18
N ASP A 9 6.62 7.14 7.02
CA ASP A 9 6.15 6.85 8.37
C ASP A 9 6.05 8.11 9.23
N GLY A 10 7.10 8.96 9.20
CA GLY A 10 7.08 10.25 9.89
C GLY A 10 5.99 11.18 9.36
N PHE A 11 5.84 11.29 8.04
CA PHE A 11 4.79 12.09 7.42
C PHE A 11 3.39 11.60 7.79
N TYR A 12 3.10 10.30 7.64
CA TYR A 12 1.79 9.72 7.93
C TYR A 12 1.44 9.68 9.42
N ALA A 13 2.40 9.94 10.31
CA ALA A 13 2.17 10.18 11.73
C ALA A 13 1.71 11.62 12.05
N THR A 14 1.87 12.58 11.14
CA THR A 14 1.42 13.97 11.34
C THR A 14 -0.09 14.13 11.12
N PRO A 15 -0.74 15.18 11.67
CA PRO A 15 -2.15 15.47 11.39
C PRO A 15 -2.48 15.58 9.90
N THR A 16 -1.61 16.24 9.12
CA THR A 16 -1.75 16.37 7.67
C THR A 16 -1.65 15.01 6.98
N GLY A 17 -0.70 14.17 7.39
CA GLY A 17 -0.55 12.82 6.87
C GLY A 17 -1.77 11.94 7.15
N LEU A 18 -2.39 12.07 8.33
CA LEU A 18 -3.62 11.35 8.66
C LEU A 18 -4.80 11.77 7.77
N VAL A 19 -4.92 13.06 7.46
CA VAL A 19 -5.93 13.58 6.53
C VAL A 19 -5.65 13.07 5.11
N ALA A 20 -4.40 13.15 4.64
CA ALA A 20 -4.01 12.62 3.34
C ALA A 20 -4.35 11.13 3.22
N ALA A 21 -4.07 10.34 4.25
CA ALA A 21 -4.38 8.92 4.27
C ALA A 21 -5.90 8.65 4.24
N ARG A 22 -6.70 9.49 4.88
CA ARG A 22 -8.16 9.39 4.81
C ARG A 22 -8.67 9.67 3.39
N LEU A 23 -8.23 10.76 2.77
CA LEU A 23 -8.63 11.10 1.40
C LEU A 23 -8.23 10.02 0.40
N LEU A 24 -7.02 9.47 0.53
CA LEU A 24 -6.57 8.34 -0.29
C LEU A 24 -7.43 7.09 -0.08
N ARG A 25 -7.78 6.75 1.17
CA ARG A 25 -8.69 5.62 1.44
C ARG A 25 -10.07 5.84 0.82
N ASP A 26 -10.63 7.04 0.93
CA ASP A 26 -11.93 7.35 0.36
C ASP A 26 -11.92 7.17 -1.16
N ARG A 27 -10.83 7.62 -1.82
CA ARG A 27 -10.66 7.43 -3.26
C ARG A 27 -10.46 5.96 -3.64
N LEU A 28 -9.65 5.22 -2.88
CA LEU A 28 -9.44 3.79 -3.08
C LEU A 28 -10.72 2.97 -2.91
N ARG A 29 -11.58 3.33 -1.95
CA ARG A 29 -12.90 2.70 -1.77
C ARG A 29 -13.82 2.94 -2.96
N ALA A 30 -13.70 4.09 -3.62
CA ALA A 30 -14.45 4.37 -4.85
C ALA A 30 -14.04 3.44 -6.01
N PHE A 31 -12.74 3.11 -6.11
CA PHE A 31 -12.23 2.19 -7.14
C PHE A 31 -12.46 0.72 -6.79
N TRP A 32 -12.28 0.36 -5.51
CA TRP A 32 -12.48 -0.99 -4.99
C TRP A 32 -13.44 -0.96 -3.80
N PRO A 33 -14.76 -0.95 -4.08
CA PRO A 33 -15.78 -0.82 -3.05
C PRO A 33 -15.86 -2.01 -2.11
N ALA A 34 -15.49 -3.21 -2.55
CA ALA A 34 -15.44 -4.40 -1.72
C ALA A 34 -14.41 -5.40 -2.25
N LEU A 35 -13.72 -6.11 -1.35
CA LEU A 35 -12.75 -7.17 -1.65
C LEU A 35 -12.98 -8.45 -0.84
N PRO A 36 -14.21 -9.00 -0.78
CA PRO A 36 -14.51 -10.16 0.06
C PRO A 36 -13.70 -11.39 -0.35
N GLY A 37 -13.03 -12.02 0.61
CA GLY A 37 -12.24 -13.24 0.39
C GLY A 37 -10.97 -13.07 -0.45
N GLN A 38 -10.65 -11.85 -0.89
CA GLN A 38 -9.48 -11.59 -1.73
C GLN A 38 -8.19 -11.56 -0.91
N CYS A 39 -7.08 -11.93 -1.55
CA CYS A 39 -5.73 -11.68 -1.03
C CYS A 39 -5.18 -10.41 -1.68
N VAL A 40 -5.02 -9.36 -0.89
CA VAL A 40 -4.60 -8.03 -1.36
C VAL A 40 -3.12 -7.82 -1.07
N LEU A 41 -2.34 -7.53 -2.11
CA LEU A 41 -0.95 -7.13 -2.01
C LEU A 41 -0.82 -5.63 -2.34
N GLY A 42 -0.38 -4.84 -1.36
CA GLY A 42 0.00 -3.45 -1.56
C GLY A 42 1.50 -3.34 -1.82
N LEU A 43 1.87 -2.66 -2.90
CA LEU A 43 3.28 -2.37 -3.23
C LEU A 43 3.67 -0.98 -2.72
N GLY A 44 4.86 -0.88 -2.14
CA GLY A 44 5.35 0.36 -1.51
C GLY A 44 4.73 0.59 -0.12
N TYR A 45 4.57 1.85 0.28
CA TYR A 45 4.03 2.23 1.60
C TYR A 45 2.50 2.15 1.63
N ALA A 46 1.95 0.95 1.43
CA ALA A 46 0.51 0.72 1.30
C ALA A 46 -0.21 0.46 2.64
N SER A 47 0.54 0.18 3.71
CA SER A 47 0.01 -0.22 5.03
C SER A 47 -1.10 0.69 5.59
N PRO A 48 -1.02 2.03 5.49
CA PRO A 48 -2.07 2.92 6.02
C PRO A 48 -3.43 2.80 5.30
N PHE A 49 -3.44 2.25 4.09
CA PHE A 49 -4.63 2.19 3.24
C PHE A 49 -5.27 0.81 3.24
N LEU A 50 -4.47 -0.26 3.31
CA LEU A 50 -4.96 -1.65 3.32
C LEU A 50 -5.94 -1.95 4.46
N ARG A 51 -5.92 -1.16 5.53
CA ARG A 51 -6.88 -1.25 6.64
C ARG A 51 -8.34 -1.10 6.17
N LEU A 52 -8.59 -0.50 5.01
CA LEU A 52 -9.90 -0.36 4.41
C LEU A 52 -10.61 -1.69 4.17
N TRP A 53 -9.88 -2.75 3.81
CA TRP A 53 -10.45 -4.06 3.45
C TRP A 53 -10.15 -5.14 4.48
N ARG A 54 -9.50 -4.80 5.61
CA ARG A 54 -9.04 -5.78 6.62
C ARG A 54 -10.14 -6.69 7.18
N ALA A 55 -11.38 -6.22 7.23
CA ALA A 55 -12.51 -6.98 7.76
C ALA A 55 -13.14 -7.95 6.74
N GLU A 56 -12.96 -7.72 5.44
CA GLU A 56 -13.65 -8.46 4.37
C GLU A 56 -12.67 -9.26 3.48
N ALA A 57 -11.45 -8.77 3.30
CA ALA A 57 -10.39 -9.47 2.59
C ALA A 57 -9.88 -10.67 3.40
N ALA A 58 -9.52 -11.75 2.71
CA ALA A 58 -8.92 -12.92 3.35
C ALA A 58 -7.52 -12.59 3.90
N ARG A 59 -6.74 -11.79 3.17
CA ARG A 59 -5.40 -11.33 3.59
C ARG A 59 -5.10 -9.96 3.00
N CYS A 60 -4.40 -9.12 3.75
CA CYS A 60 -3.81 -7.88 3.25
C CYS A 60 -2.33 -7.82 3.65
N VAL A 61 -1.44 -7.70 2.67
CA VAL A 61 0.02 -7.64 2.88
C VAL A 61 0.56 -6.40 2.17
N ALA A 62 1.41 -5.62 2.84
CA ALA A 62 2.17 -4.55 2.21
C ALA A 62 3.62 -5.00 2.04
N VAL A 63 4.18 -4.79 0.86
CA VAL A 63 5.58 -5.09 0.55
C VAL A 63 6.23 -3.87 -0.05
N VAL A 64 7.33 -3.43 0.58
CA VAL A 64 8.27 -2.49 -0.01
C VAL A 64 9.44 -3.32 -0.53
N PRO A 65 9.44 -3.72 -1.82
CA PRO A 65 10.56 -4.47 -2.34
C PRO A 65 11.81 -3.57 -2.29
N PRO A 66 12.96 -4.04 -1.78
CA PRO A 66 14.21 -3.39 -2.08
C PRO A 66 14.38 -3.41 -3.61
N HIS A 67 15.03 -2.37 -4.17
CA HIS A 67 15.37 -2.27 -5.59
C HIS A 67 15.57 -3.67 -6.21
N LEU A 68 14.60 -4.11 -6.99
CA LEU A 68 14.72 -5.39 -7.68
C LEU A 68 15.75 -5.16 -8.79
N PRO A 69 16.80 -5.98 -8.90
CA PRO A 69 17.70 -5.89 -10.04
C PRO A 69 16.88 -6.03 -11.34
N PRO A 70 17.32 -5.44 -12.45
CA PRO A 70 16.62 -5.58 -13.72
C PRO A 70 16.43 -7.06 -14.01
N TRP A 71 15.17 -7.50 -13.92
CA TRP A 71 14.77 -8.88 -14.14
C TRP A 71 15.19 -9.28 -15.56
N ARG A 72 16.11 -10.25 -15.68
CA ARG A 72 16.54 -10.82 -16.97
C ARG A 72 15.91 -12.19 -17.13
N TRP A 73 14.70 -12.22 -17.71
CA TRP A 73 13.99 -13.45 -18.08
C TRP A 73 13.34 -13.33 -19.47
N PRO A 74 13.36 -14.38 -20.29
CA PRO A 74 14.25 -15.54 -20.23
C PRO A 74 15.62 -15.16 -20.82
N ARG A 75 16.68 -15.75 -20.30
CA ARG A 75 17.99 -15.72 -20.95
C ARG A 75 18.04 -16.90 -21.92
N LYS A 76 18.26 -16.62 -23.21
CA LYS A 76 18.87 -17.62 -24.08
C LYS A 76 20.26 -17.97 -23.56
#